data_AF-V8PJN3-F1
#
_entry.id   AF-V8PJN3-F1
#
_cell.length_a   1.000
_cell.length_b   1.000
_cell.length_c   1.000
_cell.angle_alpha   90.00
_cell.angle_beta   90.00
_cell.angle_gamma   90.00
#
_symmetry.space_group_name_H-M   'P 1'
#
loop_
_entity.id
_entity.type
_entity.pdbx_description
1 polymer ?
#
loop_
_entity_poly.entity_id
_entity_poly.type
_entity_poly.pdbx_seq_one_letter_code
_entity_poly.pdbx_strand_id
1 'polypeptide(L)'
;MDGGGIKSFMPLNVTLVFQSKSQRFVRVGLAVPLFSTVSKLREMVAEEGKISPDQVILVELNQSGFQCSFSDDEDLNSIAEGDNIYAFQAPLSFRRGSSSRVSGCPQSLPSSPNSAEPEGQRLVHNGAMSSEFLHHGGGGRILLLICNLAGTGQQAVRFGPPLLMREDRAMSWEQLQQCILGKMRYLMRREAQASGSLFQVRVVGGSSLCSYLSSQDRWPLYHPAVDRALQFGGPGGPVHVKLVVEWDLTTKEGLFGNIQEEVVEDAESVRLKQQLHQQQHSCTLNECFQLYTKEEQVPLDEGKDGL
;
A
#
# COMPACT_ATOMS: atom_id res chain seq x y z
N MET A 1 -5.18 38.95 -16.07
CA MET A 1 -3.97 38.60 -15.30
C MET A 1 -4.21 37.20 -14.77
N ASP A 2 -3.75 36.22 -15.53
CA ASP A 2 -3.87 34.82 -15.14
C ASP A 2 -2.80 34.57 -14.07
N GLY A 3 -3.23 34.34 -12.83
CA GLY A 3 -2.36 34.09 -11.69
C GLY A 3 -1.70 32.73 -11.87
N GLY A 4 -0.65 32.68 -12.69
CA GLY A 4 0.22 31.52 -12.85
C GLY A 4 0.98 31.25 -11.56
N GLY A 5 0.30 30.70 -10.56
CA GLY A 5 0.93 30.16 -9.37
C GLY A 5 1.96 29.14 -9.81
N ILE A 6 3.20 29.31 -9.35
CA ILE A 6 4.30 28.38 -9.62
C ILE A 6 3.83 26.99 -9.15
N LYS A 7 3.58 26.09 -10.10
CA LYS A 7 3.21 24.71 -9.79
C LYS A 7 4.45 24.03 -9.20
N SER A 8 4.46 23.88 -7.88
CA SER A 8 5.52 23.16 -7.18
C SER A 8 5.18 21.68 -7.10
N PHE A 9 6.15 20.82 -7.38
CA PHE A 9 6.01 19.36 -7.38
C PHE A 9 7.07 18.73 -6.48
N MET A 10 6.68 17.69 -5.76
CA MET A 10 7.54 16.83 -4.98
C MET A 10 7.98 15.62 -5.83
N PRO A 11 9.29 15.45 -6.09
CA PRO A 11 9.81 14.34 -6.85
C PRO A 11 9.91 13.06 -5.99
N LEU A 12 8.96 12.14 -6.13
CA LEU A 12 8.96 10.86 -5.39
C LEU A 12 9.43 9.69 -6.25
N ASN A 13 10.07 8.71 -5.61
CA ASN A 13 10.33 7.40 -6.20
C ASN A 13 9.50 6.37 -5.42
N VAL A 14 8.67 5.59 -6.12
CA VAL A 14 7.78 4.62 -5.50
C VAL A 14 8.05 3.25 -6.08
N THR A 15 8.21 2.24 -5.24
CA THR A 15 8.36 0.84 -5.66
C THR A 15 6.98 0.19 -5.78
N LEU A 16 6.50 0.01 -7.01
CA LEU A 16 5.32 -0.79 -7.33
C LEU A 16 5.61 -2.28 -7.12
N VAL A 17 4.76 -2.93 -6.33
CA VAL A 17 4.82 -4.37 -6.07
C VAL A 17 3.62 -5.05 -6.72
N PHE A 18 3.86 -5.66 -7.88
CA PHE A 18 2.83 -6.37 -8.63
C PHE A 18 2.65 -7.81 -8.15
N GLN A 19 1.48 -8.38 -8.42
CA GLN A 19 1.25 -9.82 -8.23
C GLN A 19 1.88 -10.68 -9.32
N SER A 20 2.14 -10.09 -10.49
CA SER A 20 2.80 -10.79 -11.59
C SER A 20 4.24 -11.14 -11.23
N LYS A 21 4.68 -12.33 -11.64
CA LYS A 21 6.06 -12.77 -11.45
C LYS A 21 7.04 -12.13 -12.43
N SER A 22 6.57 -11.64 -13.59
CA SER A 22 7.44 -11.09 -14.64
C SER A 22 7.96 -9.69 -14.34
N GLN A 23 7.20 -8.89 -13.59
CA GLN A 23 7.53 -7.51 -13.25
C GLN A 23 7.13 -7.27 -11.80
N ARG A 24 7.72 -8.04 -10.89
CA ARG A 24 7.24 -8.06 -9.50
C ARG A 24 7.56 -6.76 -8.74
N PHE A 25 8.69 -6.13 -9.05
CA PHE A 25 9.18 -4.92 -8.37
C PHE A 25 9.65 -3.91 -9.40
N VAL A 26 8.93 -2.80 -9.53
CA VAL A 26 9.26 -1.73 -10.47
C VAL A 26 9.28 -0.41 -9.73
N ARG A 27 10.36 0.35 -9.84
CA ARG A 27 10.44 1.71 -9.30
C ARG A 27 9.94 2.69 -10.35
N VAL A 28 9.04 3.57 -9.94
CA VAL A 28 8.51 4.65 -10.78
C VAL A 28 8.88 6.01 -10.20
N GLY A 29 9.12 6.98 -11.07
CA GLY A 29 9.45 8.35 -10.71
C GLY A 29 8.23 9.25 -10.91
N LEU A 30 7.72 9.85 -9.85
CA LEU A 30 6.52 10.70 -9.89
C LEU A 30 6.85 12.14 -9.50
N ALA A 31 6.21 13.09 -10.17
CA ALA A 31 6.24 14.51 -9.82
C ALA A 31 4.87 14.90 -9.26
N VAL A 32 4.67 14.70 -7.95
CA VAL A 32 3.36 14.86 -7.30
C VAL A 32 3.19 16.30 -6.85
N PRO A 33 2.04 16.97 -7.02
CA PRO A 33 1.88 18.36 -6.57
C PRO A 33 2.18 18.52 -5.08
N LEU A 34 3.04 19.47 -4.70
CA LEU A 34 3.59 19.59 -3.34
C LEU A 34 2.49 19.77 -2.27
N PHE A 35 1.44 20.53 -2.60
CA PHE A 35 0.32 20.84 -1.70
C PHE A 35 -0.89 19.95 -1.98
N SER A 36 -0.67 18.66 -2.24
CA SER A 36 -1.72 17.66 -2.42
C SER A 36 -1.74 16.65 -1.27
N THR A 37 -2.62 15.66 -1.37
CA THR A 37 -2.74 14.58 -0.39
C THR A 37 -2.15 13.27 -0.91
N VAL A 38 -1.99 12.30 -0.02
CA VAL A 38 -1.63 10.92 -0.36
C VAL A 38 -2.62 10.29 -1.35
N SER A 39 -3.89 10.69 -1.34
CA SER A 39 -4.86 10.24 -2.36
C SER A 39 -4.39 10.58 -3.78
N LYS A 40 -3.83 11.78 -3.98
CA LYS A 40 -3.30 12.17 -5.29
C LYS A 40 -2.08 11.34 -5.69
N LEU A 41 -1.20 11.04 -4.74
CA LEU A 41 -0.10 10.11 -4.96
C LEU A 41 -0.62 8.73 -5.37
N ARG A 42 -1.65 8.20 -4.68
CA ARG A 42 -2.26 6.89 -4.99
C ARG A 42 -2.81 6.84 -6.41
N GLU A 43 -3.52 7.88 -6.85
CA GLU A 43 -4.01 7.99 -8.23
C GLU A 43 -2.86 7.91 -9.25
N MET A 44 -1.80 8.70 -9.04
CA MET A 44 -0.67 8.76 -9.97
C MET A 44 0.11 7.43 -10.03
N VAL A 45 0.30 6.79 -8.87
CA VAL A 45 0.90 5.45 -8.77
C VAL A 45 0.04 4.41 -9.50
N ALA A 46 -1.28 4.49 -9.37
CA ALA A 46 -2.21 3.58 -10.02
C ALA A 46 -2.22 3.74 -11.53
N GLU A 47 -2.20 4.99 -12.02
CA GLU A 47 -2.10 5.33 -13.44
C GLU A 47 -0.81 4.78 -14.05
N GLU A 48 0.34 5.08 -13.45
CA GLU A 48 1.66 4.59 -13.90
C GLU A 48 1.73 3.06 -13.86
N GLY A 49 1.17 2.45 -12.80
CA GLY A 49 1.12 1.00 -12.64
C GLY A 49 0.05 0.29 -13.48
N LYS A 50 -0.83 1.04 -14.16
CA LYS A 50 -1.99 0.51 -14.91
C LYS A 50 -2.88 -0.41 -14.06
N ILE A 51 -3.14 0.02 -12.82
CA ILE A 51 -3.99 -0.69 -11.84
C ILE A 51 -5.06 0.26 -11.30
N SER A 52 -6.07 -0.26 -10.60
CA SER A 52 -7.05 0.61 -9.95
C SER A 52 -6.45 1.26 -8.68
N PRO A 53 -6.73 2.54 -8.39
CA PRO A 53 -6.35 3.17 -7.13
C PRO A 53 -6.83 2.38 -5.90
N ASP A 54 -8.02 1.77 -5.98
CA ASP A 54 -8.61 0.90 -4.94
C ASP A 54 -7.79 -0.38 -4.68
N GLN A 55 -6.80 -0.70 -5.50
CA GLN A 55 -5.90 -1.83 -5.30
C GLN A 55 -4.59 -1.42 -4.64
N VAL A 56 -4.26 -0.12 -4.60
CA VAL A 56 -2.95 0.33 -4.16
C VAL A 56 -2.94 0.41 -2.64
N ILE A 57 -1.97 -0.25 -2.01
CA ILE A 57 -1.64 -0.06 -0.59
C ILE A 57 -0.29 0.66 -0.53
N LEU A 58 -0.25 1.84 0.09
CA LEU A 58 0.95 2.66 0.24
C LEU A 58 1.55 2.45 1.63
N VAL A 59 2.82 2.06 1.69
CA VAL A 59 3.52 1.70 2.92
C VAL A 59 4.97 2.15 2.84
N GLU A 60 5.49 2.67 3.95
CA GLU A 60 6.93 2.87 4.10
C GLU A 60 7.58 1.59 4.63
N LEU A 61 8.57 1.08 3.90
CA LEU A 61 9.29 -0.15 4.23
C LEU A 61 10.79 0.06 4.02
N ASN A 62 11.57 -0.17 5.07
CA ASN A 62 13.02 -0.02 5.05
C ASN A 62 13.72 -1.30 5.54
N GLN A 63 15.02 -1.20 5.84
CA GLN A 63 15.82 -2.32 6.33
C GLN A 63 15.40 -2.84 7.72
N SER A 64 14.74 -2.06 8.56
CA SER A 64 14.19 -2.51 9.85
C SER A 64 12.75 -3.02 9.75
N GLY A 65 12.15 -2.97 8.55
CA GLY A 65 10.81 -3.46 8.26
C GLY A 65 9.80 -2.34 8.04
N PHE A 66 8.53 -2.64 8.32
CA PHE A 66 7.42 -1.70 8.11
C PHE A 66 7.45 -0.54 9.11
N GLN A 67 7.39 0.69 8.62
CA GLN A 67 7.34 1.90 9.45
C GLN A 67 5.90 2.38 9.62
N CYS A 68 5.26 2.84 8.55
CA CYS A 68 3.89 3.36 8.54
C CYS A 68 3.11 2.89 7.32
N SER A 69 1.80 3.12 7.30
CA SER A 69 0.96 2.99 6.12
C SER A 69 0.34 4.36 5.85
N PHE A 70 0.16 4.72 4.59
CA PHE A 70 -0.34 6.05 4.21
C PHE A 70 -1.80 6.01 3.78
N SER A 71 -2.58 6.91 4.37
CA SER A 71 -4.03 7.06 4.21
C SER A 71 -4.34 8.26 3.33
N ASP A 72 -5.45 8.23 2.59
CA ASP A 72 -5.77 9.25 1.57
C ASP A 72 -6.01 10.66 2.11
N ASP A 73 -6.38 10.77 3.38
CA ASP A 73 -6.61 12.00 4.12
C ASP A 73 -5.31 12.65 4.64
N GLU A 74 -4.18 11.94 4.57
CA GLU A 74 -2.89 12.49 4.94
C GLU A 74 -2.37 13.46 3.86
N ASP A 75 -1.75 14.55 4.31
CA ASP A 75 -1.03 15.48 3.45
C ASP A 75 0.20 14.82 2.84
N LEU A 76 0.57 15.19 1.60
CA LEU A 76 1.77 14.64 0.95
C LEU A 76 3.07 14.95 1.72
N ASN A 77 3.07 16.00 2.54
CA ASN A 77 4.19 16.38 3.39
C ASN A 77 4.50 15.38 4.52
N SER A 78 3.61 14.39 4.76
CA SER A 78 3.88 13.30 5.71
C SER A 78 4.94 12.34 5.20
N ILE A 79 5.22 12.34 3.89
CA ILE A 79 6.28 11.58 3.23
C ILE A 79 7.54 12.43 3.20
N ALA A 80 8.58 12.00 3.92
CA ALA A 80 9.86 12.67 3.95
C ALA A 80 10.71 12.33 2.72
N GLU A 81 11.67 13.22 2.44
CA GLU A 81 12.66 12.95 1.40
C GLU A 81 13.55 11.76 1.80
N GLY A 82 13.58 10.73 0.96
CA GLY A 82 14.35 9.51 1.21
C GLY A 82 13.52 8.34 1.78
N ASP A 83 12.24 8.56 2.09
CA ASP A 83 11.34 7.48 2.50
C ASP A 83 11.23 6.42 1.40
N ASN A 84 11.33 5.16 1.81
CA ASN A 84 11.22 4.03 0.89
C ASN A 84 9.76 3.64 0.76
N ILE A 85 9.07 4.27 -0.18
CA ILE A 85 7.63 4.08 -0.41
C ILE A 85 7.38 2.89 -1.32
N TYR A 86 6.57 1.96 -0.84
CA TYR A 86 6.08 0.81 -1.57
C TYR A 86 4.59 0.94 -1.86
N ALA A 87 4.21 0.59 -3.09
CA ALA A 87 2.85 0.54 -3.57
C ALA A 87 2.48 -0.90 -3.93
N PHE A 88 1.85 -1.61 -2.98
CA PHE A 88 1.45 -2.99 -3.18
C PHE A 88 0.13 -3.08 -3.95
N GLN A 89 0.11 -3.85 -5.03
CA GLN A 89 -1.10 -4.15 -5.77
C GLN A 89 -1.90 -5.27 -5.07
N ALA A 90 -2.99 -4.90 -4.41
CA ALA A 90 -3.94 -5.86 -3.85
C ALA A 90 -4.78 -6.56 -4.92
N PRO A 91 -5.18 -7.83 -4.70
CA PRO A 91 -6.10 -8.51 -5.59
C PRO A 91 -7.42 -7.76 -5.62
N LEU A 92 -8.04 -7.63 -6.80
CA LEU A 92 -9.36 -7.03 -6.91
C LEU A 92 -10.31 -7.71 -5.93
N SER A 93 -10.82 -6.94 -4.99
CA SER A 93 -11.98 -7.36 -4.22
C SER A 93 -13.16 -7.22 -5.17
N PHE A 94 -13.80 -8.33 -5.54
CA PHE A 94 -15.08 -8.27 -6.24
C PHE A 94 -16.06 -7.48 -5.38
N ARG A 95 -16.17 -6.16 -5.60
CA ARG A 95 -17.30 -5.38 -5.12
C ARG A 95 -18.48 -5.83 -5.98
N ARG A 96 -19.36 -6.66 -5.40
CA ARG A 96 -20.69 -6.87 -5.98
C ARG A 96 -21.31 -5.47 -6.11
N GLY A 97 -21.61 -5.09 -7.34
CA GLY A 97 -21.73 -3.69 -7.76
C GLY A 97 -22.64 -2.84 -6.87
N SER A 98 -22.23 -1.58 -6.74
CA SER A 98 -23.12 -0.46 -6.48
C SER A 98 -24.29 -0.53 -7.49
N SER A 99 -25.47 -0.91 -7.02
CA SER A 99 -26.70 -0.72 -7.78
C SER A 99 -27.04 0.77 -7.76
N SER A 100 -26.43 1.54 -8.66
CA SER A 100 -26.97 2.84 -9.06
C SER A 100 -28.20 2.59 -9.92
N ARG A 101 -29.36 2.68 -9.27
CA ARG A 101 -30.69 3.12 -9.74
C ARG A 101 -30.98 3.00 -11.25
N VAL A 102 -32.08 2.32 -11.58
CA VAL A 102 -33.25 2.81 -12.36
C VAL A 102 -33.93 1.64 -13.09
N SER A 103 -35.11 1.26 -12.60
CA SER A 103 -36.30 0.83 -13.36
C SER A 103 -37.36 0.51 -12.30
N GLY A 104 -38.31 1.39 -12.06
CA GLY A 104 -39.48 1.55 -12.93
C GLY A 104 -40.52 0.55 -12.46
N CYS A 105 -41.38 0.96 -11.54
CA CYS A 105 -42.57 0.21 -11.16
C CYS A 105 -43.48 0.03 -12.39
N PRO A 106 -44.12 -1.15 -12.56
CA PRO A 106 -45.50 -1.14 -13.00
C PRO A 106 -46.38 -1.95 -12.06
N GLN A 107 -47.51 -1.33 -11.70
CA GLN A 107 -48.68 -1.97 -11.11
C GLN A 107 -49.23 -3.04 -12.07
N SER A 108 -49.64 -4.20 -11.55
CA SER A 108 -50.95 -4.86 -11.82
C SER A 108 -50.99 -6.29 -11.24
N LEU A 109 -51.99 -6.51 -10.38
CA LEU A 109 -52.51 -7.78 -9.81
C LEU A 109 -53.24 -8.64 -10.88
N PRO A 110 -53.68 -9.92 -10.67
CA PRO A 110 -54.47 -10.35 -9.50
C PRO A 110 -54.40 -11.81 -8.95
N SER A 111 -54.67 -11.88 -7.65
CA SER A 111 -55.59 -12.75 -6.88
C SER A 111 -55.67 -14.28 -7.12
N SER A 112 -55.52 -15.06 -6.02
CA SER A 112 -56.57 -15.85 -5.31
C SER A 112 -55.96 -16.96 -4.39
N PRO A 113 -56.70 -17.69 -3.53
CA PRO A 113 -57.44 -17.24 -2.33
C PRO A 113 -57.20 -18.11 -1.05
N ASN A 114 -57.53 -17.54 0.11
CA ASN A 114 -58.03 -18.14 1.37
C ASN A 114 -57.46 -19.46 1.94
N SER A 115 -56.92 -19.38 3.17
CA SER A 115 -57.33 -20.25 4.28
C SER A 115 -57.13 -19.54 5.63
N ALA A 116 -58.09 -19.76 6.52
CA ALA A 116 -58.41 -18.98 7.71
C ALA A 116 -57.37 -18.99 8.84
N GLU A 117 -57.44 -17.90 9.62
CA GLU A 117 -56.86 -17.64 10.96
C GLU A 117 -57.52 -18.51 12.07
N PRO A 118 -57.02 -18.58 13.34
CA PRO A 118 -56.92 -17.40 14.21
C PRO A 118 -55.80 -17.32 15.29
N GLU A 119 -55.51 -16.04 15.60
CA GLU A 119 -55.26 -15.41 16.92
C GLU A 119 -53.99 -15.73 17.73
N GLY A 120 -53.18 -14.67 17.92
CA GLY A 120 -52.15 -14.62 18.95
C GLY A 120 -51.32 -13.32 19.00
N GLN A 121 -51.88 -12.30 19.67
CA GLN A 121 -51.17 -11.23 20.39
C GLN A 121 -50.49 -10.07 19.63
N ARG A 122 -51.08 -8.88 19.85
CA ARG A 122 -50.48 -7.55 19.67
C ARG A 122 -49.17 -7.42 20.44
N LEU A 123 -48.09 -6.99 19.77
CA LEU A 123 -47.09 -6.10 20.37
C LEU A 123 -46.60 -5.09 19.34
N VAL A 124 -46.72 -3.81 19.70
CA VAL A 124 -46.11 -2.67 19.04
C VAL A 124 -44.60 -2.75 19.28
N HIS A 125 -43.79 -2.73 18.22
CA HIS A 125 -42.37 -2.41 18.37
C HIS A 125 -41.85 -1.54 17.22
N ASN A 126 -41.44 -0.34 17.63
CA ASN A 126 -40.69 0.64 16.86
C ASN A 126 -39.32 0.10 16.44
N GLY A 127 -38.81 0.63 15.33
CA GLY A 127 -37.37 0.75 15.09
C GLY A 127 -36.72 -0.45 14.43
N ALA A 128 -37.00 -0.67 13.14
CA ALA A 128 -36.08 -1.42 12.27
C ALA A 128 -34.76 -0.65 12.15
N MET A 129 -33.80 -0.94 13.02
CA MET A 129 -32.40 -0.61 12.78
C MET A 129 -31.91 -1.56 11.70
N SER A 130 -31.63 -1.00 10.52
CA SER A 130 -31.12 -1.72 9.35
C SER A 130 -29.96 -2.62 9.76
N SER A 131 -30.14 -3.92 9.59
CA SER A 131 -29.15 -4.97 9.79
C SER A 131 -28.13 -4.94 8.65
N GLU A 132 -27.43 -3.82 8.46
CA GLU A 132 -26.37 -3.66 7.46
C GLU A 132 -24.97 -3.57 8.07
N PHE A 133 -24.84 -3.61 9.41
CA PHE A 133 -23.55 -3.58 10.11
C PHE A 133 -23.12 -4.93 10.72
N LEU A 134 -23.90 -6.00 10.55
CA LEU A 134 -23.53 -7.35 10.99
C LEU A 134 -22.98 -8.21 9.86
N HIS A 135 -21.95 -7.72 9.17
CA HIS A 135 -20.97 -8.58 8.49
C HIS A 135 -19.65 -8.57 9.25
N HIS A 136 -19.67 -8.96 10.53
CA HIS A 136 -18.46 -9.15 11.35
C HIS A 136 -18.40 -10.50 12.08
N GLY A 137 -19.18 -11.51 11.64
CA GLY A 137 -19.16 -12.85 12.23
C GLY A 137 -19.27 -13.94 11.17
N GLY A 138 -18.13 -14.39 10.62
CA GLY A 138 -18.06 -15.53 9.72
C GLY A 138 -16.85 -15.49 8.76
N GLY A 139 -15.69 -15.96 9.21
CA GLY A 139 -14.56 -16.39 8.36
C GLY A 139 -14.24 -15.53 7.14
N GLY A 140 -13.85 -14.26 7.35
CA GLY A 140 -13.41 -13.38 6.26
C GLY A 140 -11.98 -13.63 5.84
N ARG A 141 -11.69 -13.49 4.54
CA ARG A 141 -10.29 -13.40 4.06
C ARG A 141 -9.73 -12.00 4.28
N ILE A 142 -8.52 -11.91 4.81
CA ILE A 142 -7.82 -10.65 5.08
C ILE A 142 -6.56 -10.51 4.22
N LEU A 143 -6.13 -9.27 3.99
CA LEU A 143 -4.87 -8.97 3.33
C LEU A 143 -3.74 -8.91 4.36
N LEU A 144 -2.65 -9.61 4.06
CA LEU A 144 -1.46 -9.69 4.90
C LEU A 144 -0.27 -9.15 4.10
N LEU A 145 0.29 -8.03 4.57
CA LEU A 145 1.58 -7.51 4.11
C LEU A 145 2.68 -8.06 5.00
N ILE A 146 3.68 -8.70 4.40
CA ILE A 146 4.69 -9.45 5.14
C ILE A 146 6.08 -9.01 4.71
N CYS A 147 6.96 -8.77 5.68
CA CYS A 147 8.40 -8.66 5.45
C CYS A 147 9.16 -9.63 6.37
N ASN A 148 10.35 -10.06 5.96
CA ASN A 148 11.19 -10.95 6.73
C ASN A 148 12.33 -10.18 7.37
N LEU A 149 12.58 -10.40 8.66
CA LEU A 149 13.75 -9.91 9.38
C LEU A 149 14.58 -11.09 9.87
N ALA A 150 15.90 -10.97 9.80
CA ALA A 150 16.83 -11.92 10.40
C ALA A 150 17.67 -11.25 11.49
N GLY A 151 17.84 -11.93 12.62
CA GLY A 151 18.60 -11.43 13.77
C GLY A 151 17.70 -11.07 14.96
N THR A 152 18.27 -10.41 15.97
CA THR A 152 17.60 -10.15 17.24
C THR A 152 17.52 -8.66 17.57
N GLY A 153 16.35 -8.22 18.04
CA GLY A 153 16.14 -6.85 18.52
C GLY A 153 16.43 -5.79 17.46
N GLN A 154 17.13 -4.73 17.84
CA GLN A 154 17.46 -3.59 16.98
C GLN A 154 18.46 -3.93 15.85
N GLN A 155 19.11 -5.09 15.91
CA GLN A 155 20.06 -5.54 14.88
C GLN A 155 19.39 -6.42 13.82
N ALA A 156 18.07 -6.64 13.92
CA ALA A 156 17.36 -7.43 12.94
C ALA A 156 17.26 -6.67 11.61
N VAL A 157 17.70 -7.29 10.52
CA VAL A 157 17.76 -6.67 9.18
C VAL A 157 16.84 -7.41 8.22
N ARG A 158 16.18 -6.64 7.37
CA ARG A 158 15.29 -7.14 6.33
C ARG A 158 16.06 -7.93 5.28
N PHE A 159 15.46 -9.02 4.83
CA PHE A 159 15.99 -9.79 3.72
C PHE A 159 14.86 -10.28 2.83
N GLY A 160 15.19 -10.45 1.55
CA GLY A 160 14.24 -10.90 0.55
C GLY A 160 13.08 -9.91 0.30
N PRO A 161 12.23 -10.26 -0.67
CA PRO A 161 11.11 -9.45 -1.09
C PRO A 161 9.99 -9.41 -0.05
N PRO A 162 9.30 -8.27 0.12
CA PRO A 162 8.04 -8.24 0.84
C PRO A 162 6.96 -9.02 0.05
N LEU A 163 5.97 -9.51 0.79
CA LEU A 163 4.90 -10.34 0.27
C LEU A 163 3.55 -9.66 0.54
N LEU A 164 2.63 -9.78 -0.42
CA LEU A 164 1.21 -9.56 -0.17
C LEU A 164 0.48 -10.88 -0.41
N MET A 165 -0.34 -11.28 0.56
CA MET A 165 -1.20 -12.46 0.46
C MET A 165 -2.61 -12.20 0.99
N ARG A 166 -3.58 -12.96 0.49
CA ARG A 166 -4.99 -12.85 0.87
C ARG A 166 -5.45 -14.21 1.40
N GLU A 167 -5.49 -14.35 2.71
CA GLU A 167 -5.72 -15.63 3.37
C GLU A 167 -6.96 -15.61 4.26
N ASP A 168 -7.49 -16.80 4.56
CA ASP A 168 -8.60 -16.99 5.47
C ASP A 168 -8.17 -16.75 6.93
N ARG A 169 -8.94 -15.98 7.70
CA ARG A 169 -8.65 -15.81 9.15
C ARG A 169 -8.69 -17.12 9.92
N ALA A 170 -9.47 -18.10 9.47
CA ALA A 170 -9.58 -19.42 10.11
C ALA A 170 -8.45 -20.38 9.69
N MET A 171 -7.38 -19.89 9.06
CA MET A 171 -6.20 -20.70 8.81
C MET A 171 -5.49 -21.07 10.13
N SER A 172 -5.02 -22.31 10.22
CA SER A 172 -4.17 -22.79 11.32
C SER A 172 -2.74 -22.22 11.22
N TRP A 173 -1.96 -22.36 12.30
CA TRP A 173 -0.54 -22.01 12.28
C TRP A 173 0.24 -22.73 11.18
N GLU A 174 0.03 -24.04 11.01
CA GLU A 174 0.71 -24.84 9.99
C GLU A 174 0.41 -24.33 8.58
N GLN A 175 -0.86 -24.00 8.31
CA GLN A 175 -1.27 -23.42 7.04
C GLN A 175 -0.64 -22.03 6.83
N LEU A 176 -0.59 -21.19 7.86
CA LEU A 176 0.04 -19.86 7.78
C LEU A 176 1.54 -19.99 7.45
N GLN A 177 2.24 -20.88 8.15
CA GLN A 177 3.64 -21.16 7.91
C GLN A 177 3.87 -21.69 6.48
N GLN A 178 3.04 -22.63 6.02
CA GLN A 178 3.13 -23.18 4.66
C GLN A 178 2.84 -22.13 3.59
N CYS A 179 1.85 -21.24 3.79
CA CYS A 179 1.56 -20.16 2.85
C CYS A 179 2.74 -19.18 2.71
N ILE A 180 3.33 -18.76 3.83
CA ILE A 180 4.51 -17.87 3.84
C ILE A 180 5.70 -18.54 3.14
N LEU A 181 6.05 -19.77 3.53
CA LEU A 181 7.13 -20.53 2.91
C LEU A 181 6.89 -20.78 1.41
N GLY A 182 5.66 -21.10 1.02
CA GLY A 182 5.28 -21.31 -0.36
C GLY A 182 5.52 -20.07 -1.23
N LYS A 183 5.26 -18.87 -0.69
CA LYS A 183 5.56 -17.59 -1.37
C LYS A 183 7.06 -17.31 -1.50
N MET A 184 7.90 -17.88 -0.63
CA MET A 184 9.34 -17.69 -0.62
C MET A 184 10.13 -18.87 -1.22
N ARG A 185 9.45 -19.94 -1.65
CA ARG A 185 10.09 -21.19 -2.10
C ARG A 185 11.13 -21.00 -3.20
N TYR A 186 10.92 -20.02 -4.09
CA TYR A 186 11.87 -19.73 -5.18
C TYR A 186 13.18 -19.09 -4.70
N LEU A 187 13.24 -18.61 -3.46
CA LEU A 187 14.43 -18.07 -2.81
C LEU A 187 15.17 -19.11 -1.97
N MET A 188 14.52 -20.23 -1.65
CA MET A 188 15.10 -21.27 -0.81
C MET A 188 16.15 -22.06 -1.59
N ARG A 189 17.19 -22.50 -0.90
CA ARG A 189 18.19 -23.43 -1.46
C ARG A 189 17.50 -24.74 -1.85
N ARG A 190 17.99 -25.39 -2.91
CA ARG A 190 17.37 -26.61 -3.48
C ARG A 190 17.33 -27.76 -2.46
N GLU A 191 18.34 -27.82 -1.60
CA GLU A 191 18.55 -28.81 -0.54
C GLU A 191 17.95 -28.41 0.82
N ALA A 192 17.33 -27.22 0.93
CA ALA A 192 16.76 -26.74 2.18
C ALA A 192 15.53 -27.57 2.60
N GLN A 193 15.51 -28.02 3.86
CA GLN A 193 14.37 -28.68 4.48
C GLN A 193 13.75 -27.77 5.53
N ALA A 194 12.51 -27.34 5.28
CA ALA A 194 11.73 -26.56 6.23
C ALA A 194 10.88 -27.52 7.06
N SER A 195 11.19 -27.68 8.35
CA SER A 195 10.45 -28.56 9.26
C SER A 195 10.44 -27.99 10.68
N GLY A 196 9.32 -28.16 11.38
CA GLY A 196 9.15 -27.62 12.74
C GLY A 196 8.78 -26.14 12.78
N SER A 197 9.06 -25.50 13.93
CA SER A 197 8.88 -24.06 14.14
C SER A 197 10.11 -23.31 13.63
N LEU A 198 9.95 -22.57 12.52
CA LEU A 198 11.08 -21.97 11.81
C LEU A 198 11.26 -20.48 12.07
N PHE A 199 10.19 -19.80 12.46
CA PHE A 199 10.16 -18.36 12.65
C PHE A 199 9.06 -17.95 13.62
N GLN A 200 9.14 -16.72 14.10
CA GLN A 200 8.08 -16.07 14.86
C GLN A 200 7.37 -15.05 13.98
N VAL A 201 6.09 -14.79 14.26
CA VAL A 201 5.28 -13.82 13.50
C VAL A 201 4.82 -12.73 14.44
N ARG A 202 5.23 -11.49 14.16
CA ARG A 202 4.85 -10.30 14.93
C ARG A 202 3.86 -9.44 14.14
N VAL A 203 2.80 -8.99 14.80
CA VAL A 203 1.84 -8.03 14.24
C VAL A 203 2.36 -6.61 14.43
N VAL A 204 2.38 -5.82 13.36
CA VAL A 204 2.82 -4.42 13.38
C VAL A 204 1.60 -3.49 13.53
N GLY A 205 1.72 -2.46 14.37
CA GLY A 205 0.76 -1.34 14.42
C GLY A 205 -0.47 -1.52 15.30
N GLY A 206 -0.37 -2.23 16.45
CA GLY A 206 -1.52 -2.49 17.33
C GLY A 206 -1.42 -1.99 18.78
N SER A 207 -0.25 -1.55 19.25
CA SER A 207 0.04 -0.95 20.56
C SER A 207 1.55 -0.67 20.68
N SER A 208 2.00 0.07 21.70
CA SER A 208 3.41 0.19 22.08
C SER A 208 4.06 -1.16 22.49
N LEU A 209 3.25 -2.19 22.74
CA LEU A 209 3.70 -3.55 23.04
C LEU A 209 3.75 -4.41 21.76
N CYS A 210 4.89 -5.03 21.51
CA CYS A 210 5.06 -6.05 20.48
C CYS A 210 4.08 -7.21 20.71
N SER A 211 3.26 -7.54 19.71
CA SER A 211 2.31 -8.65 19.76
C SER A 211 2.71 -9.76 18.81
N TYR A 212 2.98 -10.95 19.34
CA TYR A 212 3.35 -12.13 18.56
C TYR A 212 2.17 -13.08 18.42
N LEU A 213 2.05 -13.69 17.23
CA LEU A 213 1.10 -14.78 16.99
C LEU A 213 1.68 -16.08 17.56
N SER A 214 0.86 -16.84 18.28
CA SER A 214 1.29 -18.11 18.88
C SER A 214 1.09 -19.27 17.91
N SER A 215 2.07 -20.19 17.87
CA SER A 215 1.95 -21.45 17.15
C SER A 215 0.99 -22.45 17.80
N GLN A 216 0.58 -22.19 19.04
CA GLN A 216 -0.38 -23.00 19.77
C GLN A 216 -1.84 -22.57 19.51
N ASP A 217 -2.05 -21.40 18.91
CA ASP A 217 -3.37 -20.91 18.60
C ASP A 217 -3.98 -21.70 17.44
N ARG A 218 -5.21 -22.18 17.62
CA ARG A 218 -5.96 -22.87 16.56
C ARG A 218 -6.12 -22.00 15.31
N TRP A 219 -6.34 -20.71 15.51
CA TRP A 219 -6.52 -19.72 14.45
C TRP A 219 -5.75 -18.43 14.78
N PRO A 220 -4.44 -18.36 14.50
CA PRO A 220 -3.59 -17.23 14.89
C PRO A 220 -4.06 -15.88 14.33
N LEU A 221 -4.76 -15.86 13.19
CA LEU A 221 -5.27 -14.60 12.61
C LEU A 221 -6.55 -14.08 13.29
N TYR A 222 -7.11 -14.79 14.28
CA TYR A 222 -8.12 -14.25 15.20
C TYR A 222 -7.50 -13.59 16.45
N HIS A 223 -6.18 -13.44 16.49
CA HIS A 223 -5.51 -12.77 17.59
C HIS A 223 -5.95 -11.30 17.73
N PRO A 224 -6.19 -10.77 18.95
CA PRO A 224 -6.71 -9.41 19.14
C PRO A 224 -5.88 -8.29 18.51
N ALA A 225 -4.55 -8.49 18.38
CA ALA A 225 -3.69 -7.52 17.69
C ALA A 225 -4.01 -7.42 16.18
N VAL A 226 -4.45 -8.50 15.55
CA VAL A 226 -4.90 -8.53 14.16
C VAL A 226 -6.21 -7.75 14.02
N ASP A 227 -7.16 -7.92 14.96
CA ASP A 227 -8.40 -7.14 14.96
C ASP A 227 -8.15 -5.65 15.08
N ARG A 228 -7.27 -5.24 16.00
CA ARG A 228 -6.88 -3.83 16.13
C ARG A 228 -6.28 -3.31 14.82
N ALA A 229 -5.33 -4.03 14.23
CA ALA A 229 -4.73 -3.62 12.96
C ALA A 229 -5.77 -3.44 11.83
N LEU A 230 -6.80 -4.29 11.77
CA LEU A 230 -7.89 -4.17 10.80
C LEU A 230 -8.81 -2.96 11.07
N GLN A 231 -8.96 -2.55 12.33
CA GLN A 231 -9.79 -1.39 12.71
C GLN A 231 -9.09 -0.05 12.45
N PHE A 232 -7.76 -0.01 12.48
CA PHE A 232 -6.96 1.20 12.29
C PHE A 232 -6.57 1.47 10.82
N GLY A 233 -7.22 0.81 9.85
CA GLY A 233 -7.01 1.10 8.43
C GLY A 233 -7.56 2.48 8.07
N GLY A 234 -6.69 3.39 7.62
CA GLY A 234 -7.11 4.69 7.08
C GLY A 234 -7.75 4.59 5.69
N PRO A 235 -8.41 5.65 5.20
CA PRO A 235 -9.09 5.66 3.92
C PRO A 235 -8.14 5.48 2.71
N GLY A 236 -8.73 5.09 1.58
CA GLY A 236 -8.06 5.01 0.27
C GLY A 236 -7.69 3.61 -0.18
N GLY A 237 -6.78 2.96 0.56
CA GLY A 237 -6.28 1.63 0.22
C GLY A 237 -7.10 0.47 0.81
N PRO A 238 -6.95 -0.75 0.30
CA PRO A 238 -7.48 -1.96 0.94
C PRO A 238 -6.99 -2.13 2.38
N VAL A 239 -7.93 -2.46 3.29
CA VAL A 239 -7.62 -2.80 4.69
C VAL A 239 -6.72 -4.02 4.74
N HIS A 240 -5.63 -3.92 5.49
CA HIS A 240 -4.57 -4.92 5.53
C HIS A 240 -3.93 -5.01 6.93
N VAL A 241 -3.23 -6.11 7.18
CA VAL A 241 -2.47 -6.34 8.41
C VAL A 241 -1.01 -6.51 8.04
N LYS A 242 -0.13 -5.77 8.72
CA LYS A 242 1.33 -5.86 8.54
C LYS A 242 1.90 -6.89 9.52
N LEU A 243 2.63 -7.87 8.99
CA LEU A 243 3.29 -8.92 9.75
C LEU A 243 4.79 -8.88 9.49
N VAL A 244 5.57 -9.02 10.55
CA VAL A 244 7.01 -9.26 10.46
C VAL A 244 7.27 -10.72 10.78
N VAL A 245 7.92 -11.42 9.86
CA VAL A 245 8.39 -12.79 10.07
C VAL A 245 9.84 -12.73 10.53
N GLU A 246 10.07 -13.10 11.77
CA GLU A 246 11.37 -13.01 12.44
C GLU A 246 12.06 -14.37 12.43
N TRP A 247 13.25 -14.39 11.86
CA TRP A 247 14.07 -15.58 11.68
C TRP A 247 15.33 -15.46 12.55
N ASP A 248 15.71 -16.54 13.22
CA ASP A 248 17.06 -16.63 13.74
C ASP A 248 18.06 -16.75 12.57
N LEU A 249 19.29 -16.30 12.81
CA LEU A 249 20.30 -16.20 11.75
C LEU A 249 20.64 -17.58 11.18
N THR A 250 20.72 -18.61 12.03
CA THR A 250 21.08 -19.97 11.62
C THR A 250 20.02 -20.57 10.71
N THR A 251 18.73 -20.45 11.05
CA THR A 251 17.62 -20.92 10.21
C THR A 251 17.56 -20.14 8.90
N LYS A 252 17.73 -18.81 8.94
CA LYS A 252 17.75 -17.98 7.73
C LYS A 252 18.89 -18.39 6.79
N GLU A 253 20.11 -18.51 7.29
CA GLU A 253 21.28 -18.89 6.48
C GLU A 253 21.17 -20.31 5.93
N GLY A 254 20.64 -21.25 6.72
CA GLY A 254 20.41 -22.63 6.29
C GLY A 254 19.40 -22.74 5.14
N LEU A 255 18.30 -21.99 5.20
CA LEU A 255 17.23 -22.06 4.21
C LEU A 255 17.48 -21.19 2.96
N PHE A 256 18.02 -19.99 3.16
CA PHE A 256 18.10 -18.97 2.10
C PHE A 256 19.54 -18.55 1.77
N GLY A 257 20.52 -18.80 2.65
CA GLY A 257 21.89 -18.32 2.47
C GLY A 257 21.97 -16.79 2.41
N ASN A 258 22.82 -16.26 1.53
CA ASN A 258 23.06 -14.83 1.39
C ASN A 258 22.12 -14.18 0.35
N ILE A 259 20.81 -14.27 0.57
CA ILE A 259 19.85 -13.46 -0.20
C ILE A 259 19.82 -12.04 0.33
N GLN A 260 19.78 -11.09 -0.61
CA GLN A 260 19.58 -9.67 -0.38
C GLN A 260 18.09 -9.32 -0.46
N GLU A 261 17.76 -8.04 -0.30
CA GLU A 261 16.45 -7.47 -0.62
C GLU A 261 16.09 -7.68 -2.10
N GLU A 262 14.84 -7.38 -2.46
CA GLU A 262 14.35 -7.45 -3.82
C GLU A 262 15.17 -6.60 -4.80
N VAL A 263 15.42 -7.16 -5.98
CA VAL A 263 15.93 -6.40 -7.11
C VAL A 263 14.76 -5.60 -7.69
N VAL A 264 14.90 -4.28 -7.69
CA VAL A 264 13.88 -3.36 -8.20
C VAL A 264 14.33 -2.82 -9.55
N GLU A 265 13.48 -2.97 -10.57
CA GLU A 265 13.75 -2.45 -11.91
C GLU A 265 13.26 -1.00 -12.04
N ASP A 266 14.11 -0.09 -12.49
CA ASP A 266 13.70 1.30 -12.72
C ASP A 266 12.91 1.42 -14.03
N ALA A 267 11.71 2.00 -13.93
CA ALA A 267 10.88 2.39 -15.06
C ALA A 267 11.48 3.58 -15.84
N GLU A 268 10.95 3.82 -17.04
CA GLU A 268 11.34 4.97 -17.87
C GLU A 268 11.12 6.31 -17.15
N SER A 269 10.03 6.42 -16.37
CA SER A 269 9.71 7.62 -15.58
C SER A 269 10.83 8.01 -14.59
N VAL A 270 11.50 7.03 -13.97
CA VAL A 270 12.67 7.28 -13.09
C VAL A 270 13.83 7.84 -13.90
N ARG A 271 14.13 7.24 -15.06
CA ARG A 271 15.25 7.67 -15.91
C ARG A 271 15.04 9.06 -16.47
N LEU A 272 13.83 9.38 -16.92
CA LEU A 272 13.47 10.71 -17.43
C LEU A 272 13.60 11.78 -16.33
N LYS A 273 13.10 11.48 -15.12
CA LYS A 273 13.25 12.34 -13.95
C LYS A 273 14.73 12.57 -13.60
N GLN A 274 15.55 11.53 -13.60
CA GLN A 274 16.99 11.65 -13.36
C GLN A 274 17.70 12.51 -14.43
N GLN A 275 17.33 12.34 -15.71
CA GLN A 275 17.87 13.17 -16.80
C GLN A 275 17.48 14.64 -16.65
N LEU A 276 16.22 14.94 -16.33
CA LEU A 276 15.77 16.31 -16.09
C LEU A 276 16.51 16.95 -14.91
N HIS A 277 16.68 16.21 -13.81
CA HIS A 277 17.44 16.67 -12.66
C HIS A 277 18.92 16.92 -13.00
N GLN A 278 19.54 16.06 -13.81
CA GLN A 278 20.91 16.26 -14.30
C GLN A 278 21.03 17.49 -15.20
N GLN A 279 20.07 17.71 -16.11
CA GLN A 279 20.05 18.90 -16.99
C GLN A 279 19.89 20.21 -16.20
N GLN A 280 19.07 20.20 -15.14
CA GLN A 280 18.91 21.38 -14.27
C GLN A 280 20.17 21.71 -13.46
N HIS A 281 21.00 20.70 -13.14
CA HIS A 281 22.29 20.91 -12.46
C HIS A 281 23.46 21.10 -13.43
N SER A 282 23.26 20.88 -14.74
CA SER A 282 24.24 21.17 -15.78
C SER A 282 23.99 22.58 -16.35
N CYS A 283 24.12 23.65 -15.56
CA CYS A 283 24.53 24.92 -16.17
C CYS A 283 25.97 24.72 -16.64
N THR A 284 26.25 24.95 -17.90
CA THR A 284 27.63 25.18 -18.32
C THR A 284 28.09 26.54 -17.80
N LEU A 285 29.37 26.68 -17.45
CA LEU A 285 29.95 27.98 -17.05
C LEU A 285 29.59 29.09 -18.06
N ASN A 286 29.48 28.74 -19.35
CA ASN A 286 29.09 29.63 -20.43
C ASN A 286 27.63 30.14 -20.33
N GLU A 287 26.68 29.30 -19.92
CA GLU A 287 25.29 29.73 -19.67
C GLU A 287 25.21 30.65 -18.44
N CYS A 288 25.99 30.34 -17.42
CA CYS A 288 26.10 31.19 -16.24
C CYS A 288 26.79 32.55 -16.59
N PHE A 289 27.75 32.59 -17.53
CA PHE A 289 28.32 33.85 -18.07
C PHE A 289 27.35 34.64 -18.97
N GLN A 290 26.49 33.96 -19.75
CA GLN A 290 25.49 34.61 -20.60
C GLN A 290 24.38 35.32 -19.81
N LEU A 291 24.07 34.84 -18.60
CA LEU A 291 23.12 35.52 -17.71
C LEU A 291 23.73 36.79 -17.10
N TYR A 292 25.01 36.73 -16.68
CA TYR A 292 25.73 37.90 -16.16
C TYR A 292 25.85 39.02 -17.20
N THR A 293 26.11 38.68 -18.46
CA THR A 293 26.27 39.66 -19.55
C THR A 293 24.96 40.25 -20.09
N LYS A 294 23.80 39.69 -19.70
CA LYS A 294 22.47 40.25 -20.03
C LYS A 294 22.00 41.30 -19.03
N GLU A 295 22.48 41.27 -17.79
CA GLU A 295 22.14 42.28 -16.76
C GLU A 295 22.94 43.58 -16.90
N GLU A 296 24.00 43.62 -17.72
CA GLU A 296 24.84 44.82 -17.93
C GLU A 296 24.49 45.64 -19.18
N GLN A 297 23.41 45.30 -19.90
CA GLN A 297 22.92 46.13 -21.00
C GLN A 297 22.03 47.26 -20.48
N VAL A 298 22.68 48.37 -20.11
CA VAL A 298 22.02 49.66 -19.89
C VAL A 298 21.39 50.10 -21.23
N PRO A 299 20.08 50.40 -21.29
CA PRO A 299 19.49 51.00 -22.49
C PRO A 299 20.21 52.33 -22.76
N LEU A 300 20.78 52.48 -23.96
CA LEU A 300 21.25 53.78 -24.42
C LEU A 300 20.02 54.69 -24.53
N ASP A 301 19.93 55.66 -23.63
CA ASP A 301 18.97 56.75 -23.68
C ASP A 301 19.22 57.54 -24.98
N GLU A 302 18.31 57.41 -25.94
CA GLU A 302 18.29 58.20 -27.17
C GLU A 302 17.92 59.64 -26.80
N GLY A 303 18.93 60.43 -26.45
CA GLY A 303 18.84 61.88 -26.33
C GLY A 303 18.52 62.52 -27.69
N LYS A 304 17.24 62.71 -27.97
CA LYS A 304 16.73 63.66 -28.98
C LYS A 304 16.55 65.04 -28.34
N ASP A 305 17.54 65.90 -28.53
CA ASP A 305 17.36 67.36 -28.64
C ASP A 305 17.86 67.70 -30.06
N GLY A 306 17.08 68.23 -31.01
CA GLY A 306 16.19 69.37 -30.89
C GLY A 306 16.89 70.58 -31.51
N LEU A 307 16.80 70.74 -32.84
CA LEU A 307 17.00 72.02 -33.55
C LEU A 307 15.66 72.45 -34.15
#